data_AF-A0A966PK14-F1
#
_entry.id   AF-A0A966PK14-F1
#
_cell.length_a   1.000
_cell.length_b   1.000
_cell.length_c   1.000
_cell.angle_alpha   90.00
_cell.angle_beta   90.00
_cell.angle_gamma   90.00
#
_symmetry.space_group_name_H-M   'P 1'
#
loop_
_entity.id
_entity.type
_entity.pdbx_description
1 polymer ?
#
loop_
_entity_poly.entity_id
_entity_poly.type
_entity_poly.pdbx_seq_one_letter_code
_entity_poly.pdbx_strand_id
1 'polypeptide(L)'
;MAKGLENTDSDIRGRLIDSALTMIDRDGIDGARLRDIVEHADLTTGSLYWFFKNRRALINAALAERYIRKMRSVTDVAQDIVEKGLYVGDPLELLGDIAVRLTDHDRIVARHERVQVLAAALDDPVLAKQLADVQRKLLLQLSSI
;
A
#
# COMPACT_ATOMS: atom_id res chain seq x y z
N MET A 1 -7.77 -26.72 13.03
CA MET A 1 -7.42 -25.74 14.09
C MET A 1 -6.55 -24.57 13.61
N ALA A 2 -6.26 -24.41 12.31
CA ALA A 2 -5.38 -23.35 11.78
C ALA A 2 -6.01 -21.94 11.65
N LYS A 3 -7.34 -21.85 11.54
CA LYS A 3 -8.06 -20.61 11.20
C LYS A 3 -8.02 -19.51 12.29
N GLY A 4 -7.68 -19.86 13.53
CA GLY A 4 -7.57 -18.91 14.65
C GLY A 4 -6.21 -18.23 14.76
N LEU A 5 -5.13 -18.89 14.31
CA LEU A 5 -3.77 -18.35 14.32
C LEU A 5 -3.51 -17.45 13.10
N GLU A 6 -4.05 -17.82 11.93
CA GLU A 6 -3.94 -17.02 10.69
C GLU A 6 -4.52 -15.61 10.84
N ASN A 7 -5.63 -15.45 11.58
CA ASN A 7 -6.22 -14.14 11.84
C ASN A 7 -5.34 -13.28 12.76
N THR A 8 -4.71 -13.89 13.76
CA THR A 8 -3.82 -13.19 14.70
C THR A 8 -2.51 -12.79 14.02
N ASP A 9 -1.92 -13.66 13.21
CA ASP A 9 -0.68 -13.35 12.48
C ASP A 9 -0.92 -12.22 11.45
N SER A 10 -2.03 -12.27 10.73
CA SER A 10 -2.40 -11.18 9.80
C SER A 10 -2.61 -9.85 10.53
N ASP A 11 -3.24 -9.87 11.70
CA ASP A 11 -3.47 -8.68 12.53
C ASP A 11 -2.15 -8.07 13.05
N ILE A 12 -1.27 -8.90 13.60
CA ILE A 12 0.06 -8.46 14.09
C ILE A 12 0.88 -7.89 12.93
N ARG A 13 0.88 -8.56 11.77
CA ARG A 13 1.56 -8.04 10.57
C ARG A 13 0.99 -6.69 10.15
N GLY A 14 -0.33 -6.54 10.18
CA GLY A 14 -1.04 -5.30 9.87
C GLY A 14 -0.63 -4.16 10.79
N ARG A 15 -0.64 -4.38 12.11
CA ARG A 15 -0.21 -3.41 13.12
C ARG A 15 1.23 -2.93 12.93
N LEU A 16 2.15 -3.86 12.59
CA LEU A 16 3.54 -3.50 12.28
C LEU A 16 3.63 -2.63 11.02
N ILE A 17 2.84 -2.92 10.00
CA ILE A 17 2.78 -2.12 8.77
C ILE A 17 2.21 -0.73 9.04
N ASP A 18 1.07 -0.63 9.74
CA ASP A 18 0.43 0.65 10.04
C ASP A 18 1.32 1.52 10.95
N SER A 19 2.01 0.90 11.91
CA SER A 19 2.98 1.60 12.76
C SER A 19 4.20 2.06 11.97
N ALA A 20 4.70 1.24 11.04
CA ALA A 20 5.78 1.65 10.15
C ALA A 20 5.37 2.85 9.28
N LEU A 21 4.17 2.84 8.71
CA LEU A 21 3.64 3.98 7.95
C LEU A 21 3.53 5.24 8.82
N THR A 22 3.03 5.10 10.06
CA THR A 22 2.93 6.22 11.01
C THR A 22 4.31 6.85 11.29
N MET A 23 5.34 6.02 11.49
CA MET A 23 6.71 6.51 11.72
C MET A 23 7.32 7.12 10.45
N ILE A 24 7.03 6.58 9.27
CA ILE A 24 7.48 7.14 7.98
C ILE A 24 6.86 8.51 7.75
N ASP A 25 5.56 8.68 8.01
CA ASP A 25 4.87 9.94 7.84
C ASP A 25 5.35 11.01 8.83
N ARG A 26 5.75 10.60 10.04
CA ARG A 26 6.27 11.50 11.08
C ARG A 26 7.74 11.89 10.88
N ASP A 27 8.60 10.90 10.65
CA ASP A 27 10.06 11.04 10.75
C ASP A 27 10.78 10.82 9.40
N GLY A 28 10.03 10.52 8.33
CA GLY A 28 10.57 10.08 7.06
C GLY A 28 11.06 8.64 7.09
N ILE A 29 11.40 8.11 5.90
CA ILE A 29 11.84 6.73 5.74
C ILE A 29 13.07 6.43 6.57
N ASP A 30 14.06 7.32 6.63
CA ASP A 30 15.29 7.09 7.40
C ASP A 30 15.07 7.22 8.91
N GLY A 31 14.09 8.02 9.33
CA GLY A 31 13.71 8.21 10.73
C GLY A 31 12.91 7.05 11.33
N ALA A 32 12.21 6.25 10.52
CA ALA A 32 11.38 5.14 10.98
C ALA A 32 12.23 3.96 11.54
N ARG A 33 12.56 3.98 12.83
CA ARG A 33 13.41 2.96 13.48
C ARG A 33 12.59 1.77 13.95
N LEU A 34 13.19 0.57 13.88
CA LEU A 34 12.52 -0.68 14.28
C LEU A 34 11.98 -0.63 15.72
N ARG A 35 12.76 -0.07 16.65
CA ARG A 35 12.36 0.08 18.06
C ARG A 35 11.11 0.93 18.19
N ASP A 36 11.09 2.09 17.55
CA ASP A 36 10.00 3.05 17.64
C ASP A 36 8.73 2.48 16.97
N ILE A 37 8.89 1.66 15.92
CA ILE A 37 7.79 0.95 15.27
C ILE A 37 7.18 -0.12 16.18
N VAL A 38 7.98 -0.99 16.81
CA VAL A 38 7.44 -2.06 17.67
C VAL A 38 6.83 -1.49 18.94
N GLU A 39 7.40 -0.41 19.49
CA GLU A 39 6.85 0.32 20.63
C GLU A 39 5.50 0.94 20.27
N HIS A 40 5.39 1.64 19.15
CA HIS A 40 4.12 2.18 18.66
C HIS A 40 3.09 1.07 18.37
N ALA A 41 3.55 -0.06 17.85
CA ALA A 41 2.69 -1.19 17.56
C ALA A 41 2.25 -1.96 18.81
N ASP A 42 2.76 -1.64 20.01
CA ASP A 42 2.59 -2.43 21.24
C ASP A 42 2.97 -3.91 21.03
N LEU A 43 4.16 -4.12 20.47
CA LEU A 43 4.74 -5.43 20.13
C LEU A 43 6.21 -5.51 20.55
N THR A 44 6.75 -6.73 20.51
CA THR A 44 8.18 -6.95 20.77
C THR A 44 8.98 -6.98 19.48
N THR A 45 10.29 -6.70 19.58
CA THR A 45 11.23 -6.89 18.46
C THR A 45 11.25 -8.34 17.96
N GLY A 46 11.02 -9.32 18.84
CA GLY A 46 10.92 -10.74 18.47
C GLY A 46 9.71 -11.00 17.55
N SER A 47 8.56 -10.41 17.88
CA SER A 47 7.36 -10.46 17.04
C SER A 47 7.63 -9.89 15.66
N LEU A 48 8.36 -8.77 15.55
CA LEU A 48 8.71 -8.18 14.26
C LEU A 48 9.53 -9.12 13.37
N TYR A 49 10.57 -9.75 13.92
CA TYR A 49 11.46 -10.63 13.14
C TYR A 49 10.79 -11.91 12.65
N TRP A 50 9.68 -12.31 13.26
CA TRP A 50 8.83 -13.37 12.73
C TRP A 50 8.27 -13.00 11.34
N PHE A 51 7.86 -11.75 11.14
CA PHE A 51 7.23 -11.28 9.89
C PHE A 51 8.23 -10.69 8.90
N PHE A 52 9.26 -10.00 9.40
CA PHE A 52 10.16 -9.18 8.58
C PHE A 52 11.62 -9.47 8.93
N LYS A 53 12.36 -10.01 7.95
CA LYS A 53 13.78 -10.37 8.10
C LYS A 53 14.69 -9.20 8.54
N ASN A 54 14.32 -7.97 8.19
CA ASN A 54 15.06 -6.77 8.54
C ASN A 54 14.19 -5.52 8.33
N ARG A 55 14.72 -4.37 8.77
CA ARG A 55 14.09 -3.05 8.60
C ARG A 55 13.69 -2.77 7.15
N ARG A 56 14.57 -3.06 6.19
CA ARG A 56 14.29 -2.81 4.77
C ARG A 56 13.07 -3.60 4.29
N ALA A 57 12.93 -4.86 4.71
CA ALA A 57 11.76 -5.67 4.36
C ALA A 57 10.46 -5.11 4.94
N LEU A 58 10.46 -4.63 6.18
CA LEU A 58 9.30 -3.99 6.79
C LEU A 58 8.93 -2.68 6.08
N ILE A 59 9.91 -1.80 5.84
CA ILE A 59 9.67 -0.53 5.15
C ILE A 59 9.12 -0.77 3.74
N ASN A 60 9.71 -1.70 2.97
CA ASN A 60 9.24 -2.02 1.64
C ASN A 60 7.79 -2.56 1.66
N ALA A 61 7.47 -3.42 2.62
CA ALA A 61 6.12 -3.95 2.78
C ALA A 61 5.11 -2.84 3.16
N ALA A 62 5.51 -1.90 4.03
CA ALA A 62 4.68 -0.78 4.43
C ALA A 62 4.39 0.15 3.25
N LEU A 63 5.42 0.57 2.51
CA LEU A 63 5.27 1.41 1.31
C LEU A 63 4.43 0.72 0.23
N ALA A 64 4.62 -0.59 0.05
CA ALA A 64 3.80 -1.37 -0.86
C ALA A 64 2.32 -1.38 -0.45
N GLU A 65 2.03 -1.55 0.85
CA GLU A 65 0.67 -1.47 1.38
C GLU A 65 0.06 -0.08 1.16
N ARG A 66 0.78 1.01 1.45
CA ARG A 66 0.34 2.38 1.17
C ARG A 66 0.03 2.58 -0.31
N TYR A 67 0.91 2.10 -1.19
CA TYR A 67 0.71 2.15 -2.63
C TYR A 67 -0.57 1.41 -3.06
N ILE A 68 -0.79 0.21 -2.54
CA ILE A 68 -1.99 -0.60 -2.80
C ILE A 68 -3.26 0.10 -2.31
N ARG A 69 -3.25 0.66 -1.09
CA ARG A 69 -4.40 1.41 -0.53
C ARG A 69 -4.76 2.60 -1.41
N LYS A 70 -3.76 3.35 -1.89
CA LYS A 70 -3.96 4.49 -2.81
C LYS A 70 -4.52 4.06 -4.17
N MET A 71 -4.03 2.96 -4.74
CA MET A 71 -4.58 2.45 -6.01
C MET A 71 -6.05 2.03 -5.86
N ARG A 72 -6.40 1.40 -4.74
CA ARG A 72 -7.78 0.99 -4.44
C ARG A 72 -8.70 2.20 -4.30
N SER A 73 -8.31 3.20 -3.50
CA SER A 73 -9.16 4.38 -3.27
C SER A 73 -9.51 5.11 -4.57
N VAL A 74 -8.59 5.16 -5.55
CA VAL A 74 -8.90 5.79 -6.84
C VAL A 74 -9.80 4.92 -7.70
N THR A 75 -9.61 3.60 -7.68
CA THR A 75 -10.50 2.66 -8.38
C THR A 75 -11.92 2.74 -7.83
N ASP A 76 -12.08 2.83 -6.51
CA ASP A 76 -13.36 2.97 -5.83
C ASP A 76 -14.06 4.29 -6.23
N VAL A 77 -13.32 5.40 -6.30
CA VAL A 77 -13.86 6.70 -6.76
C VAL A 77 -14.30 6.64 -8.22
N ALA A 78 -13.53 5.99 -9.09
CA ALA A 78 -13.88 5.83 -10.50
C ALA A 78 -15.17 5.01 -10.67
N GLN A 79 -15.29 3.91 -9.93
CA GLN A 79 -16.50 3.08 -9.90
C GLN A 79 -17.72 3.86 -9.41
N ASP A 80 -17.58 4.61 -8.32
CA ASP A 80 -18.65 5.44 -7.75
C ASP A 80 -19.16 6.49 -8.75
N ILE A 81 -18.27 7.11 -9.53
CA ILE A 81 -18.62 8.11 -10.55
C ILE A 81 -19.47 7.48 -11.66
N VAL A 82 -19.09 6.28 -12.13
CA VAL A 82 -19.79 5.61 -13.23
C VAL A 82 -21.10 4.98 -12.77
N GLU A 83 -21.11 4.23 -11.65
CA GLU A 83 -22.32 3.55 -11.15
C GLU A 83 -23.44 4.52 -10.82
N LYS A 84 -23.10 5.68 -10.24
CA LYS A 84 -24.08 6.69 -9.85
C LYS A 84 -24.53 7.56 -11.03
N GLY A 85 -24.00 7.31 -12.23
CA GLY A 85 -24.26 8.14 -13.41
C GLY A 85 -23.92 9.62 -13.19
N LEU A 86 -23.02 9.91 -12.25
CA LEU A 86 -22.68 11.26 -11.80
C LEU A 86 -21.74 11.98 -12.76
N TYR A 87 -21.29 11.29 -13.80
CA TYR A 87 -20.40 11.87 -14.79
C TYR A 87 -21.19 12.53 -15.92
N VAL A 88 -21.12 13.85 -15.97
CA VAL A 88 -21.65 14.69 -17.05
C VAL A 88 -20.46 15.28 -17.81
N GLY A 89 -19.70 14.45 -18.53
CA GLY A 89 -18.46 14.89 -19.21
C GLY A 89 -17.91 13.90 -20.24
N ASP A 90 -16.76 14.22 -20.84
CA ASP A 90 -16.05 13.35 -21.80
C ASP A 90 -15.32 12.20 -21.07
N PRO A 91 -15.53 10.92 -21.43
CA PRO A 91 -14.80 9.79 -20.83
C PRO A 91 -13.27 9.96 -20.77
N LEU A 92 -12.67 10.67 -21.73
CA LEU A 92 -11.22 10.97 -21.70
C LEU A 92 -10.84 11.98 -20.62
N GLU A 93 -11.72 12.93 -20.28
CA GLU A 93 -11.52 13.84 -19.15
C GLU A 93 -11.63 13.11 -17.81
N LEU A 94 -12.56 12.16 -17.67
CA LEU A 94 -12.64 11.30 -16.48
C LEU A 94 -11.35 10.50 -16.29
N LEU A 95 -10.83 9.90 -17.36
CA LEU A 95 -9.56 9.19 -17.34
C LEU A 95 -8.39 10.12 -17.00
N GLY A 96 -8.41 11.36 -17.50
CA GLY A 96 -7.47 12.41 -17.14
C GLY A 96 -7.50 12.72 -15.64
N ASP A 97 -8.67 12.96 -15.07
CA ASP A 97 -8.86 13.25 -13.65
C ASP A 97 -8.46 12.08 -12.74
N ILE A 98 -8.81 10.85 -13.13
CA ILE A 98 -8.41 9.62 -12.43
C ILE A 98 -6.88 9.46 -12.47
N ALA A 99 -6.27 9.62 -13.65
CA ALA A 99 -4.83 9.52 -13.82
C ALA A 99 -4.09 10.62 -13.03
N VAL A 100 -4.62 11.85 -13.04
CA VAL A 100 -4.10 12.96 -12.23
C VAL A 100 -4.22 12.61 -10.75
N ARG A 101 -5.37 12.18 -10.23
CA ARG A 101 -5.55 11.82 -8.81
C ARG A 101 -4.71 10.62 -8.36
N LEU A 102 -4.52 9.60 -9.20
CA LEU A 102 -3.55 8.51 -8.95
C LEU A 102 -2.12 9.05 -8.76
N THR A 103 -1.84 10.19 -9.36
CA THR A 103 -0.53 10.85 -9.36
C THR A 103 -0.44 12.11 -8.50
N ASP A 104 -1.52 12.49 -7.79
CA ASP A 104 -1.60 13.74 -7.01
C ASP A 104 -1.65 13.52 -5.48
N HIS A 105 -1.39 14.61 -4.76
CA HIS A 105 -0.85 14.79 -3.40
C HIS A 105 0.66 14.51 -3.30
N ASP A 106 1.42 15.58 -3.54
CA ASP A 106 2.88 15.67 -3.66
C ASP A 106 3.50 14.80 -4.73
N ARG A 107 3.51 15.36 -5.94
CA ARG A 107 4.18 14.89 -7.17
C ARG A 107 5.56 14.25 -6.98
N ILE A 108 6.30 14.60 -5.93
CA ILE A 108 7.60 14.01 -5.61
C ILE A 108 7.45 12.81 -4.69
N VAL A 109 6.67 12.92 -3.61
CA VAL A 109 6.50 11.86 -2.61
C VAL A 109 5.82 10.63 -3.20
N ALA A 110 4.68 10.81 -3.89
CA ALA A 110 3.96 9.68 -4.49
C ALA A 110 4.79 8.98 -5.59
N ARG A 111 5.58 9.74 -6.36
CA ARG A 111 6.50 9.16 -7.36
C ARG A 111 7.64 8.41 -6.68
N HIS A 112 8.21 8.98 -5.64
CA HIS A 112 9.28 8.38 -4.88
C HIS A 112 8.83 7.05 -4.27
N GLU A 113 7.65 7.00 -3.65
CA GLU A 113 7.06 5.77 -3.13
C GLU A 113 6.85 4.73 -4.23
N ARG A 114 6.24 5.10 -5.36
CA ARG A 114 6.05 4.18 -6.49
C ARG A 114 7.38 3.64 -7.01
N VAL A 115 8.38 4.50 -7.20
CA VAL A 115 9.71 4.09 -7.67
C VAL A 115 10.36 3.14 -6.66
N GLN A 116 10.28 3.43 -5.37
CA GLN A 116 10.83 2.57 -4.33
C GLN A 116 10.13 1.22 -4.25
N VAL A 117 8.78 1.19 -4.32
CA VAL A 117 8.01 -0.07 -4.30
C VAL A 117 8.33 -0.92 -5.52
N LEU A 118 8.38 -0.32 -6.72
CA LEU A 118 8.73 -1.04 -7.95
C LEU A 118 10.19 -1.52 -7.93
N ALA A 119 11.12 -0.69 -7.44
CA ALA A 119 12.51 -1.08 -7.28
C ALA A 119 12.68 -2.22 -6.26
N ALA A 120 11.99 -2.15 -5.12
CA ALA A 120 11.98 -3.21 -4.11
C ALA A 120 11.46 -4.53 -4.67
N ALA A 121 10.46 -4.47 -5.56
CA ALA A 121 9.91 -5.65 -6.24
C ALA A 121 10.91 -6.29 -7.22
N LEU A 122 11.91 -5.56 -7.75
CA LEU A 122 12.94 -6.15 -8.59
C LEU A 122 13.80 -7.19 -7.84
N ASP A 123 14.00 -6.97 -6.53
CA ASP A 123 14.80 -7.84 -5.66
C ASP A 123 13.95 -8.80 -4.80
N ASP A 124 12.63 -8.66 -4.82
CA ASP A 124 11.69 -9.45 -4.01
C ASP A 124 10.55 -10.03 -4.90
N PRO A 125 10.72 -11.27 -5.40
CA PRO A 125 9.73 -11.91 -6.28
C PRO A 125 8.37 -12.12 -5.63
N VAL A 126 8.33 -12.28 -4.30
CA VAL A 126 7.07 -12.44 -3.57
C VAL A 126 6.31 -11.12 -3.59
N LEU A 127 7.00 -10.01 -3.31
CA LEU A 127 6.43 -8.67 -3.42
C LEU A 127 6.01 -8.34 -4.85
N ALA A 128 6.83 -8.67 -5.85
CA ALA A 128 6.50 -8.47 -7.25
C ALA A 128 5.21 -9.18 -7.64
N LYS A 129 5.06 -10.45 -7.25
CA LYS A 129 3.84 -11.23 -7.49
C LYS A 129 2.63 -10.60 -6.79
N GLN A 130 2.77 -10.21 -5.52
CA GLN A 130 1.69 -9.57 -4.76
C GLN A 130 1.22 -8.27 -5.42
N LEU A 131 2.15 -7.41 -5.83
CA LEU A 131 1.84 -6.16 -6.52
C LEU A 131 1.15 -6.42 -7.87
N ALA A 132 1.66 -7.37 -8.66
CA ALA A 132 1.09 -7.73 -9.95
C ALA A 132 -0.34 -8.28 -9.81
N ASP A 133 -0.58 -9.11 -8.80
CA ASP A 133 -1.90 -9.69 -8.53
C ASP A 133 -2.91 -8.60 -8.10
N VAL A 134 -2.49 -7.63 -7.28
CA VAL A 134 -3.32 -6.48 -6.91
C VAL A 134 -3.62 -5.58 -8.10
N GLN A 135 -2.59 -5.22 -8.89
CA GLN A 135 -2.76 -4.40 -10.10
C GLN A 135 -3.71 -5.06 -11.09
N ARG A 136 -3.56 -6.37 -11.31
CA ARG A 136 -4.47 -7.15 -12.17
C ARG A 136 -5.91 -7.10 -11.65
N LYS A 137 -6.11 -7.31 -10.35
CA LYS A 137 -7.45 -7.28 -9.75
C LYS A 137 -8.11 -5.90 -9.92
N LEU A 138 -7.38 -4.83 -9.67
CA LEU A 138 -7.89 -3.46 -9.83
C LEU A 138 -8.21 -3.13 -11.30
N LEU A 139 -7.36 -3.56 -12.23
CA LEU A 139 -7.64 -3.42 -13.68
C LEU A 139 -8.91 -4.17 -14.09
N LEU A 140 -9.12 -5.38 -13.57
CA LEU A 140 -10.33 -6.14 -13.84
C LEU A 140 -11.58 -5.44 -13.29
N GLN A 141 -11.51 -4.86 -12.08
CA GLN A 141 -12.60 -4.06 -11.51
C GLN A 141 -12.94 -2.85 -12.40
N LEU A 142 -11.94 -2.17 -12.94
CA LEU A 142 -12.18 -1.06 -13.86
C LEU A 142 -12.78 -1.51 -15.20
N SER A 143 -12.40 -2.70 -15.70
CA SER A 143 -12.94 -3.23 -16.96
C SER A 143 -14.38 -3.72 -16.87
N SER A 144 -14.90 -3.91 -15.65
CA SER A 144 -16.29 -4.32 -15.39
C SER A 144 -17.24 -3.14 -15.17
N ILE A 145 -16.72 -1.91 -15.20
CA ILE A 145 -17.47 -0.65 -15.17
C ILE A 145 -17.86 -0.28 -16.60
#